data_AF-K9R8B6-F1
#
_entry.id   AF-K9R8B6-F1
#
_cell.length_a   1.000
_cell.length_b   1.000
_cell.length_c   1.000
_cell.angle_alpha   90.00
_cell.angle_beta   90.00
_cell.angle_gamma   90.00
#
_symmetry.space_group_name_H-M   'P 1'
#
loop_
_entity.id
_entity.type
_entity.pdbx_description
1 polymer ?
#
loop_
_entity_poly.entity_id
_entity_poly.type
_entity_poly.pdbx_seq_one_letter_code
_entity_poly.pdbx_strand_id
1 'polypeptide(L)'
;MYAKWQLEGKATYTQPSKHGQSRYEVYKKMVPDMTFSTDSIKNNFSNAFDYDTQLIDAVNSTVNVFKSLSVDDQLAVLWFAYTEMGRSITPAATGAARLQLAEGLLNQIKQMSHSEQLQAMRDLAAKNNTQISRSYGILSANTKLAFWYELSELMVKGFVVPMPSNYQLSRDGSQVLEAVKGLDFGQQITVLRKVVTDMGVDALA
;
A
#
# COMPACT_ATOMS: atom_id res chain seq x y z
N MET A 1 -2.17 -28.41 18.54
CA MET A 1 -1.87 -28.39 19.99
C MET A 1 -0.39 -28.05 20.14
N TYR A 2 -0.03 -26.77 20.19
CA TYR A 2 0.35 -26.04 21.41
C TYR A 2 1.39 -26.76 22.28
N ALA A 3 2.62 -26.24 22.29
CA ALA A 3 3.40 -26.03 23.51
C ALA A 3 4.42 -24.91 23.28
N LYS A 4 4.35 -23.89 24.15
CA LYS A 4 5.06 -22.62 24.15
C LYS A 4 5.72 -22.50 25.54
N TRP A 5 6.89 -21.82 25.61
CA TRP A 5 7.62 -21.34 26.81
C TRP A 5 8.42 -22.39 27.60
N GLN A 6 9.62 -22.12 28.16
CA GLN A 6 10.05 -20.91 28.89
C GLN A 6 11.54 -20.54 28.73
N LEU A 7 11.82 -19.23 28.78
CA LEU A 7 13.10 -18.61 29.07
C LEU A 7 13.20 -18.34 30.58
N GLU A 8 14.15 -18.98 31.27
CA GLU A 8 14.75 -18.58 32.55
C GLU A 8 16.19 -19.11 32.46
N GLY A 9 17.29 -18.36 32.52
CA GLY A 9 17.65 -17.30 33.43
C GLY A 9 18.94 -17.73 34.16
N LYS A 10 20.02 -16.94 34.03
CA LYS A 10 21.33 -16.99 34.74
C LYS A 10 22.48 -17.71 34.02
N ALA A 11 23.20 -16.95 33.18
CA ALA A 11 24.58 -17.25 32.84
C ALA A 11 25.49 -16.85 34.01
N THR A 12 25.99 -17.83 34.77
CA THR A 12 27.14 -17.66 35.67
C THR A 12 28.38 -18.21 34.96
N TYR A 13 29.27 -17.32 34.53
CA TYR A 13 30.58 -17.72 34.03
C TYR A 13 31.50 -18.06 35.20
N THR A 14 31.71 -19.35 35.45
CA THR A 14 32.78 -19.84 36.32
C THR A 14 33.96 -20.24 35.43
N GLN A 15 35.10 -19.56 35.56
CA GLN A 15 36.33 -19.97 34.87
C GLN A 15 36.85 -21.30 35.45
N PRO A 16 37.20 -22.31 34.63
CA PRO A 16 37.95 -23.46 35.10
C PRO A 16 39.46 -23.26 34.91
N SER A 17 40.19 -23.66 35.96
CA SER A 17 41.65 -23.71 36.03
C SER A 17 42.26 -24.83 35.17
N LYS A 18 43.56 -24.70 34.95
CA LYS A 18 44.43 -25.44 34.04
C LYS A 18 44.55 -26.94 34.35
N HIS A 19 44.10 -27.80 33.45
CA HIS A 19 44.83 -29.03 33.09
C HIS A 19 44.48 -29.48 31.67
N GLY A 20 45.52 -29.91 30.94
CA GLY A 20 45.54 -30.00 29.49
C GLY A 20 44.80 -31.20 28.92
N GLN A 21 43.89 -30.91 28.00
CA GLN A 21 43.82 -31.46 26.64
C GLN A 21 42.74 -30.63 25.93
N SER A 22 43.08 -30.09 24.76
CA SER A 22 42.28 -29.10 24.03
C SER A 22 40.89 -29.66 23.70
N ARG A 23 39.85 -29.13 24.35
CA ARG A 23 38.44 -29.47 24.06
C ARG A 23 38.08 -29.21 22.59
N TYR A 24 38.86 -28.41 21.86
CA TYR A 24 38.68 -28.14 20.44
C TYR A 24 38.81 -29.37 19.53
N GLU A 25 39.61 -30.38 19.90
CA GLU A 25 39.78 -31.59 19.07
C GLU A 25 38.62 -32.58 19.21
N VAL A 26 37.92 -32.57 20.35
CA VAL A 26 36.76 -33.47 20.59
C VAL A 26 35.52 -32.96 19.85
N TYR A 27 35.32 -31.65 19.78
CA TYR A 27 34.19 -31.05 19.05
C TYR A 27 34.31 -31.18 17.52
N LYS A 28 35.52 -31.36 16.98
CA LYS A 28 35.74 -31.51 15.53
C LYS A 28 35.35 -32.89 14.98
N LYS A 29 35.16 -33.89 15.84
CA LYS A 29 34.83 -35.28 15.46
C LYS A 29 33.34 -35.62 15.48
N MET A 30 32.46 -34.73 15.96
CA MET A 30 31.02 -35.00 16.13
C MET A 30 30.09 -34.05 15.38
N VAL A 31 30.62 -33.12 14.58
CA VAL A 31 29.82 -32.23 13.74
C VAL A 31 30.08 -32.61 12.28
N PRO A 32 29.08 -32.99 11.48
CA PRO A 32 29.26 -33.08 10.03
C PRO A 32 29.76 -31.72 9.56
N ASP A 33 30.74 -31.70 8.66
CA ASP A 33 31.31 -30.48 8.08
C ASP A 33 30.19 -29.68 7.39
N MET A 34 29.50 -28.84 8.16
CA MET A 34 28.41 -27.99 7.68
C MET A 34 29.09 -26.79 7.03
N THR A 35 29.67 -27.06 5.88
CA THR A 35 30.14 -26.04 4.95
C THR A 35 28.91 -25.23 4.56
N PHE A 36 28.78 -24.03 5.12
CA PHE A 36 27.86 -23.03 4.58
C PHE A 36 28.41 -22.63 3.22
N SER A 37 27.95 -23.30 2.17
CA SER A 37 28.25 -22.94 0.79
C SER A 37 27.77 -21.51 0.55
N THR A 38 28.70 -20.61 0.25
CA THR A 38 28.41 -19.22 -0.12
C THR A 38 27.56 -19.14 -1.39
N ASP A 39 27.49 -20.21 -2.18
CA ASP A 39 26.65 -20.31 -3.37
C ASP A 39 25.17 -20.53 -3.01
N SER A 40 24.88 -21.23 -1.90
CA SER A 40 23.51 -21.39 -1.39
C SER A 40 22.97 -20.08 -0.78
N ILE A 41 23.85 -19.31 -0.17
CA ILE A 41 23.58 -17.96 0.33
C ILE A 41 23.33 -17.03 -0.86
N LYS A 42 24.23 -16.97 -1.84
CA LYS A 42 24.07 -16.11 -3.04
C LYS A 42 22.78 -16.42 -3.80
N ASN A 43 22.42 -17.68 -4.02
CA ASN A 43 21.18 -18.02 -4.72
C ASN A 43 19.92 -17.60 -3.94
N ASN A 44 19.88 -17.76 -2.62
CA ASN A 44 18.74 -17.31 -1.82
C ASN A 44 18.64 -15.78 -1.73
N PHE A 45 19.77 -15.08 -1.68
CA PHE A 45 19.78 -13.61 -1.70
C PHE A 45 19.41 -13.07 -3.09
N SER A 46 19.97 -13.61 -4.18
CA SER A 46 19.64 -13.22 -5.56
C SER A 46 18.15 -13.43 -5.87
N ASN A 47 17.56 -14.57 -5.50
CA ASN A 47 16.13 -14.81 -5.71
C ASN A 47 15.24 -13.85 -4.91
N ALA A 48 15.65 -13.46 -3.69
CA ALA A 48 14.92 -12.48 -2.89
C ALA A 48 15.03 -11.06 -3.47
N PHE A 49 16.21 -10.68 -3.98
CA PHE A 49 16.41 -9.39 -4.66
C PHE A 49 15.66 -9.33 -6.00
N ASP A 50 15.62 -10.41 -6.78
CA ASP A 50 14.90 -10.48 -8.05
C ASP A 50 13.39 -10.43 -7.84
N TYR A 51 12.88 -11.09 -6.79
CA TYR A 51 11.47 -11.02 -6.41
C TYR A 51 11.10 -9.58 -6.00
N ASP A 52 11.84 -8.94 -5.11
CA ASP A 52 11.57 -7.56 -4.68
C ASP A 52 11.64 -6.56 -5.86
N THR A 53 12.60 -6.77 -6.78
CA THR A 53 12.71 -5.96 -8.01
C THR A 53 11.50 -6.16 -8.93
N GLN A 54 11.10 -7.41 -9.20
CA GLN A 54 9.91 -7.70 -10.01
C GLN A 54 8.62 -7.16 -9.38
N LEU A 55 8.49 -7.21 -8.05
CA LEU A 55 7.38 -6.63 -7.32
C LEU A 55 7.34 -5.10 -7.43
N ILE A 56 8.48 -4.43 -7.29
CA ILE A 56 8.62 -2.98 -7.47
C ILE A 56 8.27 -2.57 -8.91
N ASP A 57 8.72 -3.35 -9.89
CA ASP A 57 8.44 -3.12 -11.30
C ASP A 57 6.95 -3.26 -11.62
N ALA A 58 6.28 -4.27 -11.07
CA ALA A 58 4.84 -4.45 -11.25
C ALA A 58 4.02 -3.29 -10.67
N VAL A 59 4.37 -2.84 -9.45
CA VAL A 59 3.73 -1.68 -8.80
C VAL A 59 3.94 -0.40 -9.63
N ASN A 60 5.18 -0.13 -10.04
CA ASN A 60 5.50 1.09 -10.79
C ASN A 60 4.88 1.07 -12.20
N SER A 61 4.91 -0.07 -12.89
CA SER A 61 4.27 -0.26 -14.19
C SER A 61 2.78 0.01 -14.10
N THR A 62 2.10 -0.58 -13.11
CA THR A 62 0.65 -0.37 -12.88
C THR A 62 0.34 1.11 -12.63
N VAL A 63 1.13 1.79 -11.80
CA VAL A 63 0.97 3.23 -11.54
C VAL A 63 1.19 4.07 -12.81
N ASN A 64 2.16 3.72 -13.65
CA ASN A 64 2.44 4.46 -14.88
C ASN A 64 1.30 4.32 -15.90
N VAL A 65 0.76 3.11 -16.07
CA VAL A 65 -0.41 2.89 -16.94
C VAL A 65 -1.62 3.64 -16.38
N PHE A 66 -1.87 3.57 -15.06
CA PHE A 66 -2.94 4.33 -14.40
C PHE A 66 -2.87 5.83 -14.73
N LYS A 67 -1.68 6.43 -14.65
CA LYS A 67 -1.48 7.87 -14.92
C LYS A 67 -1.78 8.27 -16.37
N SER A 68 -1.71 7.32 -17.30
CA SER A 68 -2.00 7.55 -18.72
C SER A 68 -3.49 7.44 -19.07
N LEU A 69 -4.31 6.93 -18.15
CA LEU A 69 -5.75 6.80 -18.33
C LEU A 69 -6.43 8.18 -18.42
N SER A 70 -7.59 8.21 -19.09
CA SER A 70 -8.48 9.36 -19.01
C SER A 70 -8.87 9.66 -17.55
N VAL A 71 -9.17 10.92 -17.24
CA VAL A 71 -9.55 11.32 -15.88
C VAL A 71 -10.74 10.50 -15.36
N ASP A 72 -11.73 10.25 -16.22
CA ASP A 72 -12.90 9.46 -15.84
C ASP A 72 -12.54 7.98 -15.61
N ASP A 73 -11.64 7.40 -16.43
CA ASP A 73 -11.17 6.02 -16.19
C ASP A 73 -10.34 5.93 -14.91
N GLN A 74 -9.55 6.94 -14.56
CA GLN A 74 -8.81 6.98 -13.29
C GLN A 74 -9.77 6.92 -12.10
N LEU A 75 -10.82 7.74 -12.12
CA LEU A 75 -11.86 7.73 -11.08
C LEU A 75 -12.62 6.40 -11.05
N ALA A 76 -12.94 5.85 -12.22
CA ALA A 76 -13.61 4.57 -12.34
C ALA A 76 -12.77 3.42 -11.78
N VAL A 77 -11.47 3.36 -12.08
CA VAL A 77 -10.55 2.34 -11.53
C VAL A 77 -10.48 2.45 -10.01
N LEU A 78 -10.39 3.67 -9.44
CA LEU A 78 -10.42 3.85 -7.98
C LEU A 78 -11.72 3.33 -7.37
N TRP A 79 -12.86 3.61 -7.99
CA TRP A 79 -14.16 3.11 -7.55
C TRP A 79 -14.22 1.58 -7.60
N PHE A 80 -13.88 0.96 -8.73
CA PHE A 80 -13.93 -0.49 -8.88
C PHE A 80 -12.96 -1.19 -7.93
N ALA A 81 -11.75 -0.65 -7.78
CA ALA A 81 -10.79 -1.11 -6.79
C ALA A 81 -11.36 -1.07 -5.36
N TYR A 82 -12.08 0.00 -5.00
CA TYR A 82 -12.77 0.09 -3.71
C TYR A 82 -13.87 -0.98 -3.58
N THR A 83 -14.70 -1.19 -4.60
CA THR A 83 -15.82 -2.14 -4.52
C THR A 83 -15.37 -3.60 -4.52
N GLU A 84 -14.32 -3.93 -5.26
CA GLU A 84 -13.84 -5.31 -5.42
C GLU A 84 -12.80 -5.70 -4.37
N MET A 85 -12.00 -4.74 -3.89
CA MET A 85 -10.87 -5.00 -2.98
C MET A 85 -10.94 -4.18 -1.67
N GLY A 86 -11.53 -2.97 -1.73
CA GLY A 86 -11.39 -1.91 -0.71
C GLY A 86 -12.14 -2.09 0.60
N ARG A 87 -13.22 -2.90 0.65
CA ARG A 87 -13.96 -3.15 1.92
C ARG A 87 -13.10 -3.82 3.00
N SER A 88 -12.05 -4.55 2.61
CA SER A 88 -11.14 -5.24 3.53
C SER A 88 -9.81 -4.51 3.72
N ILE A 89 -9.35 -3.77 2.69
CA ILE A 89 -8.04 -3.10 2.66
C ILE A 89 -7.97 -1.90 3.60
N THR A 90 -9.06 -1.17 3.71
CA THR A 90 -8.99 0.26 4.02
C THR A 90 -9.31 0.62 5.47
N PRO A 91 -10.24 -0.05 6.18
CA PRO A 91 -10.47 0.22 7.61
C PRO A 91 -9.22 0.08 8.48
N ALA A 92 -8.30 -0.84 8.13
CA ALA A 92 -7.03 -1.03 8.84
C ALA A 92 -6.02 0.13 8.61
N ALA A 93 -6.13 0.84 7.48
CA ALA A 93 -5.18 1.86 7.05
C ALA A 93 -5.68 3.30 7.25
N THR A 94 -6.96 3.54 7.54
CA THR A 94 -7.55 4.89 7.54
C THR A 94 -7.85 5.47 8.93
N GLY A 95 -7.35 4.84 10.00
CA GLY A 95 -7.68 5.13 11.41
C GLY A 95 -8.15 6.55 11.73
N ALA A 96 -9.20 6.66 12.57
CA ALA A 96 -10.04 7.84 12.80
C ALA A 96 -9.36 9.23 12.79
N ALA A 97 -8.17 9.36 13.38
CA ALA A 97 -7.42 10.63 13.36
C ALA A 97 -7.10 11.13 11.93
N ARG A 98 -6.84 10.23 10.98
CA ARG A 98 -6.60 10.58 9.57
C ARG A 98 -7.85 11.10 8.91
N LEU A 99 -9.00 10.48 9.18
CA LEU A 99 -10.29 10.93 8.65
C LEU A 99 -10.67 12.30 9.21
N GLN A 100 -10.37 12.59 10.47
CA GLN A 100 -10.61 13.91 11.05
C GLN A 100 -9.83 15.02 10.32
N LEU A 101 -8.62 14.73 9.85
CA LEU A 101 -7.83 15.68 9.03
C LEU A 101 -8.42 15.91 7.63
N ALA A 102 -9.17 14.94 7.09
CA ALA A 102 -9.84 15.04 5.79
C ALA A 102 -11.30 15.54 5.89
N GLU A 103 -11.87 15.54 7.09
CA GLU A 103 -13.30 15.75 7.34
C GLU A 103 -13.80 17.10 6.79
N GLY A 104 -13.03 18.18 7.00
CA GLY A 104 -13.40 19.50 6.49
C GLY A 104 -13.57 19.51 4.96
N LEU A 105 -12.66 18.85 4.24
CA LEU A 105 -12.70 18.77 2.79
C LEU A 105 -13.85 17.88 2.30
N LEU A 106 -14.05 16.72 2.95
CA LEU A 106 -15.17 15.82 2.65
C LEU A 106 -16.52 16.52 2.87
N ASN A 107 -16.65 17.30 3.95
CA ASN A 107 -17.86 18.06 4.23
C ASN A 107 -18.09 19.16 3.20
N GLN A 108 -17.06 19.83 2.69
CA GLN A 108 -17.22 20.78 1.57
C GLN A 108 -17.79 20.09 0.33
N ILE A 109 -17.24 18.94 -0.05
CA ILE A 109 -17.72 18.18 -1.23
C ILE A 109 -19.16 17.68 -1.02
N LYS A 110 -19.52 17.21 0.17
CA LYS A 110 -20.89 16.77 0.49
C LYS A 110 -21.96 17.87 0.34
N GLN A 111 -21.58 19.15 0.46
CA GLN A 111 -22.51 20.29 0.29
C GLN A 111 -22.63 20.76 -1.16
N MET A 112 -21.83 20.23 -2.08
CA MET A 112 -21.89 20.55 -3.50
C MET A 112 -23.02 19.79 -4.21
N SER A 113 -23.50 20.30 -5.33
CA SER A 113 -24.36 19.53 -6.24
C SER A 113 -23.60 18.34 -6.84
N HIS A 114 -24.30 17.29 -7.29
CA HIS A 114 -23.65 16.11 -7.88
C HIS A 114 -22.72 16.43 -9.07
N SER A 115 -23.07 17.42 -9.89
CA SER A 115 -22.20 17.87 -10.98
C SER A 115 -20.91 18.53 -10.48
N GLU A 116 -21.00 19.33 -9.42
CA GLU A 116 -19.85 19.99 -8.79
C GLU A 116 -18.99 18.97 -8.03
N GLN A 117 -19.60 17.98 -7.39
CA GLN A 117 -18.88 16.85 -6.77
C GLN A 117 -18.07 16.08 -7.80
N LEU A 118 -18.69 15.73 -8.93
CA LEU A 118 -17.98 15.05 -10.03
C LEU A 118 -16.85 15.92 -10.57
N GLN A 119 -17.10 17.21 -10.76
CA GLN A 119 -16.08 18.14 -11.23
C GLN A 119 -14.92 18.26 -10.23
N ALA A 120 -15.20 18.33 -8.93
CA ALA A 120 -14.17 18.36 -7.89
C ALA A 120 -13.30 17.09 -7.91
N MET A 121 -13.91 15.91 -8.07
CA MET A 121 -13.15 14.65 -8.22
C MET A 121 -12.29 14.64 -9.49
N ARG A 122 -12.83 15.12 -10.61
CA ARG A 122 -12.09 15.28 -11.87
C ARG A 122 -10.93 16.26 -11.73
N ASP A 123 -11.14 17.38 -11.03
CA ASP A 123 -10.11 18.39 -10.80
C ASP A 123 -8.96 17.85 -9.94
N LEU A 124 -9.28 17.01 -8.94
CA LEU A 124 -8.27 16.31 -8.15
C LEU A 124 -7.43 15.37 -9.03
N ALA A 125 -8.07 14.51 -9.83
CA ALA A 125 -7.39 13.56 -10.69
C ALA A 125 -6.60 14.24 -11.82
N ALA A 126 -7.14 15.32 -12.41
CA ALA A 126 -6.49 16.10 -13.46
C ALA A 126 -5.42 17.07 -12.93
N LYS A 127 -5.27 17.22 -11.61
CA LYS A 127 -4.40 18.20 -10.95
C LYS A 127 -4.71 19.64 -11.36
N ASN A 128 -5.99 19.94 -11.56
CA ASN A 128 -6.44 21.31 -11.85
C ASN A 128 -6.28 22.17 -10.60
N ASN A 129 -5.80 23.41 -10.76
CA ASN A 129 -5.52 24.31 -9.64
C ASN A 129 -6.79 24.96 -9.07
N THR A 130 -7.56 24.20 -8.30
CA THR A 130 -8.74 24.68 -7.57
C THR A 130 -8.46 24.80 -6.08
N GLN A 131 -9.37 25.45 -5.35
CA GLN A 131 -9.28 25.50 -3.89
C GLN A 131 -9.30 24.09 -3.28
N ILE A 132 -10.18 23.21 -3.77
CA ILE A 132 -10.27 21.81 -3.35
C ILE A 132 -8.95 21.07 -3.61
N SER A 133 -8.35 21.26 -4.80
CA SER A 133 -7.08 20.62 -5.14
C SER A 133 -5.91 21.05 -4.26
N ARG A 134 -5.84 22.32 -3.87
CA ARG A 134 -4.82 22.83 -2.94
C ARG A 134 -5.05 22.33 -1.52
N SER A 135 -6.29 22.35 -1.04
CA SER A 135 -6.66 21.79 0.28
C SER A 135 -6.42 20.28 0.36
N TYR A 136 -6.60 19.56 -0.74
CA TYR A 136 -6.21 18.16 -0.84
C TYR A 136 -4.69 17.98 -0.88
N GLY A 137 -3.97 18.86 -1.57
CA GLY A 137 -2.52 18.82 -1.73
C GLY A 137 -1.73 18.78 -0.43
N ILE A 138 -2.20 19.49 0.60
CA ILE A 138 -1.56 19.55 1.93
C ILE A 138 -1.74 18.27 2.77
N LEU A 139 -2.59 17.34 2.35
CA LEU A 139 -2.86 16.10 3.09
C LEU A 139 -1.70 15.11 2.92
N SER A 140 -1.35 14.42 4.02
CA SER A 140 -0.37 13.32 3.95
C SER A 140 -0.85 12.19 3.02
N ALA A 141 0.07 11.40 2.47
CA ALA A 141 -0.27 10.26 1.59
C ALA A 141 -1.33 9.31 2.21
N ASN A 142 -1.23 9.03 3.50
CA ASN A 142 -2.20 8.17 4.19
C ASN A 142 -3.54 8.87 4.46
N THR A 143 -3.53 10.18 4.65
CA THR A 143 -4.77 10.99 4.77
C THR A 143 -5.48 11.09 3.42
N LYS A 144 -4.74 11.24 2.31
CA LYS A 144 -5.26 11.19 0.95
C LYS A 144 -5.94 9.86 0.65
N LEU A 145 -5.32 8.74 1.04
CA LEU A 145 -5.93 7.41 0.91
C LEU A 145 -7.22 7.30 1.74
N ALA A 146 -7.22 7.82 2.97
CA ALA A 146 -8.41 7.84 3.82
C ALA A 146 -9.54 8.71 3.26
N PHE A 147 -9.20 9.85 2.66
CA PHE A 147 -10.13 10.72 1.97
C PHE A 147 -10.88 9.99 0.85
N TRP A 148 -10.16 9.30 -0.06
CA TRP A 148 -10.81 8.59 -1.18
C TRP A 148 -11.65 7.41 -0.73
N TYR A 149 -11.26 6.74 0.35
CA TYR A 149 -12.08 5.71 0.97
C TYR A 149 -13.42 6.26 1.47
N GLU A 150 -13.38 7.31 2.31
CA GLU A 150 -14.61 7.89 2.85
C GLU A 150 -15.45 8.52 1.74
N LEU A 151 -14.82 9.11 0.72
CA LEU A 151 -15.53 9.60 -0.47
C LEU A 151 -16.31 8.47 -1.14
N SER A 152 -15.72 7.28 -1.26
CA SER A 152 -16.39 6.10 -1.82
C SER A 152 -17.53 5.60 -0.91
N GLU A 153 -17.34 5.60 0.42
CA GLU A 153 -18.41 5.32 1.38
C GLU A 153 -19.58 6.31 1.24
N LEU A 154 -19.29 7.59 0.99
CA LEU A 154 -20.30 8.62 0.77
C LEU A 154 -21.01 8.46 -0.58
N MET A 155 -20.32 7.94 -1.61
CA MET A 155 -20.94 7.53 -2.87
C MET A 155 -21.92 6.37 -2.67
N VAL A 156 -21.54 5.35 -1.88
CA VAL A 156 -22.43 4.22 -1.52
C VAL A 156 -23.67 4.71 -0.76
N LYS A 157 -23.49 5.66 0.15
CA LYS A 157 -24.58 6.27 0.94
C LYS A 157 -25.44 7.26 0.15
N GLY A 158 -25.02 7.64 -1.07
CA GLY A 158 -25.72 8.61 -1.93
C GLY A 158 -25.54 10.08 -1.51
N PHE A 159 -24.56 10.40 -0.66
CA PHE A 159 -24.21 11.78 -0.30
C PHE A 159 -23.25 12.42 -1.30
N VAL A 160 -22.47 11.59 -2.00
CA VAL A 160 -21.62 11.99 -3.12
C VAL A 160 -22.13 11.29 -4.37
N VAL A 161 -22.03 11.95 -5.52
CA VAL A 161 -22.46 11.44 -6.83
C VAL A 161 -21.99 9.99 -7.04
N PRO A 162 -22.91 9.03 -7.21
CA PRO A 162 -22.54 7.63 -7.34
C PRO A 162 -21.91 7.35 -8.71
N MET A 163 -21.20 6.23 -8.80
CA MET A 163 -20.71 5.72 -10.08
C MET A 163 -21.90 5.41 -11.01
N PRO A 164 -21.91 5.88 -12.27
CA PRO A 164 -22.97 5.54 -13.22
C PRO A 164 -23.02 4.03 -13.48
N SER A 165 -24.22 3.43 -13.45
CA SER A 165 -24.40 1.99 -13.65
C SER A 165 -24.02 1.50 -15.05
N ASN A 166 -23.98 2.40 -16.02
CA ASN A 166 -23.64 2.13 -17.41
C ASN A 166 -22.19 2.53 -17.76
N TYR A 167 -21.38 2.94 -16.78
CA TYR A 167 -19.99 3.28 -17.06
C TYR A 167 -19.22 2.00 -17.40
N GLN A 168 -18.42 2.07 -18.47
CA GLN A 168 -17.62 0.96 -18.94
C GLN A 168 -16.17 1.41 -19.01
N LEU A 169 -15.29 0.75 -18.25
CA LEU A 169 -13.86 1.02 -18.28
C LEU A 169 -13.33 0.86 -19.71
N SER A 170 -12.40 1.73 -20.08
CA SER A 170 -11.60 1.48 -21.27
C SER A 170 -10.82 0.16 -21.16
N ARG A 171 -10.27 -0.29 -22.29
CA ARG A 171 -9.38 -1.46 -22.33
C ARG A 171 -8.22 -1.30 -21.33
N ASP A 172 -7.58 -0.13 -21.33
CA ASP A 172 -6.42 0.13 -20.50
C ASP A 172 -6.84 0.29 -19.02
N GLY A 173 -7.99 0.92 -18.75
CA GLY A 173 -8.56 0.98 -17.40
C GLY A 173 -8.87 -0.41 -16.83
N SER A 174 -9.43 -1.30 -17.65
CA SER A 174 -9.68 -2.69 -17.28
C SER A 174 -8.38 -3.45 -17.00
N GLN A 175 -7.34 -3.25 -17.82
CA GLN A 175 -6.02 -3.83 -17.61
C GLN A 175 -5.39 -3.38 -16.30
N VAL A 176 -5.50 -2.09 -15.96
CA VAL A 176 -5.01 -1.56 -14.69
C VAL A 176 -5.76 -2.19 -13.52
N LEU A 177 -7.10 -2.27 -13.58
CA LEU A 177 -7.89 -2.89 -12.51
C LEU A 177 -7.48 -4.36 -12.28
N GLU A 178 -7.36 -5.14 -13.35
CA GLU A 178 -6.92 -6.54 -13.25
C GLU A 178 -5.48 -6.68 -12.77
N ALA A 179 -4.58 -5.79 -13.20
CA ALA A 179 -3.21 -5.75 -12.70
C ALA A 179 -3.19 -5.50 -11.19
N VAL A 180 -3.97 -4.53 -10.68
CA VAL A 180 -4.06 -4.28 -9.24
C VAL A 180 -4.60 -5.50 -8.49
N LYS A 181 -5.65 -6.15 -9.00
CA LYS A 181 -6.24 -7.36 -8.39
C LYS A 181 -5.25 -8.53 -8.31
N GLY A 182 -4.34 -8.63 -9.27
CA GLY A 182 -3.30 -9.66 -9.30
C GLY A 182 -2.13 -9.42 -8.33
N LEU A 183 -2.00 -8.21 -7.79
CA LEU A 183 -0.95 -7.87 -6.81
C LEU A 183 -1.31 -8.43 -5.42
N ASP A 184 -0.29 -8.63 -4.58
CA ASP A 184 -0.53 -8.92 -3.17
C ASP A 184 -1.17 -7.72 -2.44
N PHE A 185 -1.74 -7.98 -1.27
CA PHE A 185 -2.46 -6.96 -0.50
C PHE A 185 -1.60 -5.72 -0.15
N GLY A 186 -0.32 -5.91 0.18
CA GLY A 186 0.59 -4.79 0.50
C GLY A 186 0.92 -3.96 -0.73
N GLN A 187 1.08 -4.61 -1.87
CA GLN A 187 1.30 -3.97 -3.17
C GLN A 187 0.06 -3.23 -3.66
N GLN A 188 -1.14 -3.79 -3.49
CA GLN A 188 -2.41 -3.12 -3.79
C GLN A 188 -2.50 -1.79 -3.03
N ILE A 189 -2.25 -1.80 -1.72
CA ILE A 189 -2.20 -0.57 -0.90
C ILE A 189 -1.15 0.39 -1.43
N THR A 190 0.01 -0.12 -1.86
CA THR A 190 1.10 0.71 -2.37
C THR A 190 0.73 1.40 -3.67
N VAL A 191 0.11 0.69 -4.62
CA VAL A 191 -0.41 1.29 -5.87
C VAL A 191 -1.45 2.36 -5.56
N LEU A 192 -2.47 2.03 -4.77
CA LEU A 192 -3.54 2.98 -4.42
C LEU A 192 -2.98 4.23 -3.74
N ARG A 193 -2.07 4.06 -2.77
CA ARG A 193 -1.40 5.18 -2.10
C ARG A 193 -0.61 6.03 -3.08
N LYS A 194 0.19 5.43 -3.97
CA LYS A 194 0.97 6.18 -4.97
C LYS A 194 0.06 6.99 -5.90
N VAL A 195 -1.01 6.38 -6.39
CA VAL A 195 -2.00 7.01 -7.26
C VAL A 195 -2.63 8.23 -6.58
N VAL A 196 -3.23 8.06 -5.40
CA VAL A 196 -3.95 9.16 -4.74
C VAL A 196 -3.00 10.25 -4.24
N THR A 197 -1.74 9.90 -3.94
CA THR A 197 -0.72 10.88 -3.54
C THR A 197 -0.38 11.83 -4.68
N ASP A 198 -0.37 11.33 -5.92
CA ASP A 198 -0.06 12.09 -7.12
C ASP A 198 -1.18 13.06 -7.54
N MET A 199 -2.39 12.90 -7.01
CA MET A 199 -3.55 13.76 -7.28
C MET A 199 -3.53 15.08 -6.49
N GLY A 200 -4.32 16.04 -6.97
CA GLY A 200 -4.41 17.41 -6.46
C GLY A 200 -3.24 18.29 -6.89
N VAL A 201 -3.11 19.45 -6.25
CA VAL A 201 -2.01 20.39 -6.51
C VAL A 201 -1.29 20.62 -5.20
N ASP A 202 0.02 20.43 -5.19
CA ASP A 202 0.84 20.82 -4.04
C ASP A 202 0.74 22.35 -3.89
N ALA A 203 0.22 22.80 -2.75
CA ALA A 203 0.00 24.20 -2.48
C ALA A 203 1.32 24.99 -2.32
N LEU A 204 2.46 24.30 -2.23
CA LEU A 204 3.80 24.86 -2.03
C LEU A 204 4.72 24.69 -3.25
N ALA A 205 4.24 24.07 -4.35
CA ALA A 205 5.02 23.82 -5.56
C ALA A 205 4.91 24.94 -6.61
#